data_AF-A0A259FYZ5-F1
#
_entry.id   AF-A0A259FYZ5-F1
#
_cell.length_a   1.000
_cell.length_b   1.000
_cell.length_c   1.000
_cell.angle_alpha   90.00
_cell.angle_beta   90.00
_cell.angle_gamma   90.00
#
_symmetry.space_group_name_H-M   'P 1'
#
loop_
_entity.id
_entity.type
_entity.pdbx_description
1 polymer ?
#
loop_
_entity_poly.entity_id
_entity_poly.type
_entity_poly.pdbx_seq_one_letter_code
_entity_poly.pdbx_strand_id
1 'polypeptide(L)'
;MKIHGHRLVQADGKAVRFAISPNVGGVIAPRFLVIHYTAGSSAASTVDWFQNRESRVSAHLVIARDGSFTQLVPFNREAWHAGRSSWGNLSGLNRTSIGIELDNAGRLQRSGGKWISPLTRRSYPDREVTLACHKNDPPGSPPCGWHAYTPEQIEATLACGLALFKHYPLTDILGHDDIAPGRKRDPGPDFPLESVRARLQGRGDDHPERYRTTGRLYVRSGAGPEFAPLPGTPLPLGTELEVLAQHGLWWQVDVVGEVNGMMDLVGWCHSKYLAPVNT
;
A
#
# COMPACT_ATOMS: atom_id res chain seq x y z
N MET A 1 16.41 2.59 -0.97
CA MET A 1 16.79 1.44 -0.12
C MET A 1 17.52 0.38 -0.95
N LYS A 2 18.22 -0.57 -0.33
CA LYS A 2 18.80 -1.75 -0.99
C LYS A 2 18.58 -3.01 -0.15
N ILE A 3 18.78 -4.18 -0.75
CA ILE A 3 18.76 -5.47 -0.06
C ILE A 3 20.15 -6.09 -0.08
N HIS A 4 20.68 -6.42 1.09
CA HIS A 4 21.96 -7.10 1.27
C HIS A 4 21.77 -8.28 2.21
N GLY A 5 22.11 -9.49 1.79
CA GLY A 5 21.95 -10.70 2.62
C GLY A 5 20.51 -10.91 3.12
N HIS A 6 19.50 -10.62 2.28
CA HIS A 6 18.07 -10.68 2.62
C HIS A 6 17.64 -9.72 3.75
N ARG A 7 18.43 -8.67 3.97
CA ARG A 7 18.17 -7.60 4.93
C ARG A 7 18.01 -6.26 4.23
N LEU A 8 17.10 -5.45 4.73
CA LEU A 8 16.91 -4.08 4.24
C LEU A 8 18.04 -3.19 4.75
N VAL A 9 18.65 -2.42 3.86
CA VAL A 9 19.65 -1.42 4.19
C VAL A 9 19.29 -0.08 3.54
N GLN A 10 19.64 1.00 4.22
CA GLN A 10 19.50 2.36 3.71
C GLN A 10 20.40 2.58 2.49
N ALA A 11 20.10 3.62 1.70
CA ALA A 11 20.86 3.91 0.48
C ALA A 11 22.35 4.22 0.76
N ASP A 12 22.63 4.83 1.92
CA ASP A 12 23.97 5.12 2.43
C ASP A 12 24.67 3.89 3.06
N GLY A 13 24.02 2.72 3.01
CA GLY A 13 24.54 1.47 3.54
C GLY A 13 24.25 1.21 5.02
N LYS A 14 23.61 2.13 5.75
CA LYS A 14 23.25 1.88 7.15
C LYS A 14 22.21 0.76 7.26
N ALA A 15 22.43 -0.14 8.20
CA ALA A 15 21.49 -1.22 8.46
C ALA A 15 20.18 -0.68 9.05
N VAL A 16 19.05 -1.18 8.56
CA VAL A 16 17.76 -1.00 9.22
C VAL A 16 17.75 -1.81 10.52
N ARG A 17 17.09 -1.27 11.57
CA ARG A 17 16.92 -1.95 12.86
C ARG A 17 16.42 -3.38 12.64
N PHE A 18 17.03 -4.33 13.35
CA PHE A 18 16.65 -5.74 13.30
C PHE A 18 16.21 -6.23 14.67
N ALA A 19 14.96 -6.65 14.77
CA ALA A 19 14.37 -7.19 15.99
C ALA A 19 13.81 -8.58 15.67
N ILE A 20 14.63 -9.61 15.86
CA ILE A 20 14.33 -10.97 15.37
C ILE A 20 13.02 -11.49 15.97
N SER A 21 12.12 -11.97 15.11
CA SER A 21 10.97 -12.77 15.53
C SER A 21 11.36 -14.26 15.65
N PRO A 22 10.96 -14.96 16.73
CA PRO A 22 11.14 -16.41 16.86
C PRO A 22 10.14 -17.22 16.00
N ASN A 23 9.13 -16.56 15.44
CA ASN A 23 8.06 -17.15 14.65
C ASN A 23 8.43 -17.09 13.16
N VAL A 24 9.30 -18.00 12.75
CA VAL A 24 9.85 -18.06 11.40
C VAL A 24 9.78 -19.48 10.86
N GLY A 25 9.32 -19.62 9.62
CA GLY A 25 9.27 -20.89 8.90
C GLY A 25 10.50 -21.13 8.05
N GLY A 26 10.36 -21.97 7.01
CA GLY A 26 11.45 -22.43 6.15
C GLY A 26 12.02 -21.35 5.22
N VAL A 27 12.93 -21.77 4.34
CA VAL A 27 13.40 -20.93 3.23
C VAL A 27 12.27 -20.77 2.21
N ILE A 28 12.09 -19.54 1.70
CA ILE A 28 11.09 -19.21 0.69
C ILE A 28 11.72 -18.52 -0.51
N ALA A 29 11.04 -18.62 -1.64
CA ALA A 29 11.25 -17.78 -2.81
C ALA A 29 10.02 -16.86 -2.95
N PRO A 30 10.09 -15.60 -2.49
CA PRO A 30 8.93 -14.73 -2.47
C PRO A 30 8.53 -14.32 -3.88
N ARG A 31 7.22 -14.29 -4.12
CA ARG A 31 6.56 -13.90 -5.38
C ARG A 31 5.63 -12.70 -5.21
N PHE A 32 5.17 -12.44 -3.99
CA PHE A 32 4.24 -11.37 -3.69
C PHE A 32 4.73 -10.52 -2.52
N LEU A 33 4.39 -9.24 -2.56
CA LEU A 33 4.43 -8.35 -1.41
C LEU A 33 3.01 -8.27 -0.83
N VAL A 34 2.84 -8.45 0.48
CA VAL A 34 1.53 -8.35 1.14
C VAL A 34 1.58 -7.25 2.18
N ILE A 35 0.65 -6.30 2.06
CA ILE A 35 0.53 -5.13 2.94
C ILE A 35 -0.54 -5.38 4.00
N HIS A 36 -0.20 -5.03 5.24
CA HIS A 36 -1.02 -5.18 6.44
C HIS A 36 -1.04 -3.86 7.21
N TYR A 37 -2.08 -3.67 8.05
CA TYR A 37 -1.97 -2.78 9.19
C TYR A 37 -1.85 -3.60 10.47
N THR A 38 -1.23 -3.00 11.50
CA THR A 38 -1.03 -3.68 12.78
C THR A 38 -2.29 -3.76 13.65
N ALA A 39 -3.23 -2.81 13.50
CA ALA A 39 -4.34 -2.52 14.41
C ALA A 39 -3.91 -2.19 15.85
N GLY A 40 -2.59 -2.16 16.08
CA GLY A 40 -1.96 -2.02 17.39
C GLY A 40 -1.97 -0.58 17.89
N SER A 41 -1.31 -0.38 19.02
CA SER A 41 -1.18 0.95 19.62
C SER A 41 0.04 1.71 19.12
N SER A 42 1.07 1.01 18.63
CA SER A 42 2.28 1.58 18.05
C SER A 42 3.12 0.53 17.34
N ALA A 43 4.00 0.97 16.44
CA ALA A 43 5.03 0.12 15.82
C ALA A 43 5.88 -0.63 16.86
N ALA A 44 6.28 0.04 17.94
CA ALA A 44 7.07 -0.56 19.01
C ALA A 44 6.32 -1.74 19.66
N SER A 45 5.05 -1.55 20.01
CA SER A 45 4.23 -2.62 20.59
C SER A 45 4.03 -3.80 19.64
N THR A 46 3.93 -3.55 18.34
CA THR A 46 3.85 -4.61 17.32
C THR A 46 5.17 -5.37 17.22
N VAL A 47 6.30 -4.67 17.24
CA VAL A 47 7.62 -5.31 17.23
C VAL A 47 7.77 -6.21 18.45
N ASP A 48 7.46 -5.71 19.65
CA ASP A 48 7.53 -6.49 20.88
C ASP A 48 6.63 -7.73 20.81
N TRP A 49 5.41 -7.59 20.26
CA TRP A 49 4.48 -8.70 20.07
C TRP A 49 5.03 -9.76 19.11
N PHE A 50 5.62 -9.35 17.99
CA PHE A 50 6.23 -10.28 17.03
C PHE A 50 7.51 -10.94 17.55
N GLN A 51 8.20 -10.37 18.54
CA GLN A 51 9.32 -11.02 19.23
C GLN A 51 8.85 -12.07 20.25
N ASN A 52 7.57 -12.09 20.63
CA ASN A 52 7.00 -13.11 21.51
C ASN A 52 6.69 -14.39 20.73
N ARG A 53 7.30 -15.52 21.11
CA ARG A 53 7.02 -16.85 20.52
C ARG A 53 5.56 -17.25 20.64
N GLU A 54 4.91 -16.90 21.75
CA GLU A 54 3.50 -17.26 22.00
C GLU A 54 2.53 -16.51 21.09
N SER A 55 2.96 -15.42 20.45
CA SER A 55 2.11 -14.70 19.48
C SER A 55 1.75 -15.56 18.26
N ARG A 56 2.63 -16.51 17.89
CA ARG A 56 2.52 -17.35 16.68
C ARG A 56 2.25 -16.56 15.41
N VAL A 57 2.69 -15.30 15.37
CA VAL A 57 2.61 -14.40 14.21
C VAL A 57 3.92 -13.63 14.06
N SER A 58 4.19 -13.20 12.84
CA SER A 58 5.33 -12.34 12.51
C SER A 58 5.15 -11.73 11.13
N ALA A 59 5.85 -10.63 10.85
CA ALA A 59 6.01 -10.06 9.52
C ALA A 59 7.50 -9.84 9.23
N HIS A 60 7.83 -9.56 7.96
CA HIS A 60 9.23 -9.29 7.61
C HIS A 60 9.63 -7.89 8.07
N LEU A 61 8.74 -6.92 7.90
CA LEU A 61 8.96 -5.53 8.24
C LEU A 61 7.77 -4.94 8.99
N VAL A 62 8.07 -4.03 9.91
CA VAL A 62 7.13 -3.06 10.47
C VAL A 62 7.58 -1.66 10.04
N ILE A 63 6.65 -0.84 9.55
CA ILE A 63 6.84 0.57 9.19
C ILE A 63 6.04 1.42 10.18
N ALA A 64 6.73 2.25 10.94
CA ALA A 64 6.09 3.17 11.88
C ALA A 64 5.47 4.37 11.15
N ARG A 65 4.69 5.18 11.88
CA ARG A 65 4.00 6.36 11.31
C ARG A 65 4.95 7.44 10.78
N ASP A 66 6.19 7.48 11.25
CA ASP A 66 7.23 8.38 10.74
C ASP A 66 8.02 7.78 9.56
N GLY A 67 7.58 6.65 9.00
CA GLY A 67 8.26 5.94 7.92
C GLY A 67 9.50 5.14 8.38
N SER A 68 9.82 5.11 9.67
CA SER A 68 10.95 4.32 10.17
C SER A 68 10.67 2.82 10.10
N PHE A 69 11.71 2.04 9.80
CA PHE A 69 11.61 0.60 9.56
C PHE A 69 12.15 -0.19 10.76
N THR A 70 11.50 -1.30 11.09
CA THR A 70 12.09 -2.40 11.85
C THR A 70 11.89 -3.70 11.07
N GLN A 71 12.98 -4.40 10.76
CA GLN A 71 12.93 -5.73 10.15
C GLN A 71 12.94 -6.81 11.22
N LEU A 72 12.16 -7.88 11.05
CA LEU A 72 12.05 -8.96 12.03
C LEU A 72 12.36 -10.34 11.46
N VAL A 73 12.15 -10.54 10.17
CA VAL A 73 12.44 -11.80 9.46
C VAL A 73 13.25 -11.49 8.19
N PRO A 74 14.33 -12.24 7.89
CA PRO A 74 15.02 -12.11 6.61
C PRO A 74 14.09 -12.43 5.45
N PHE A 75 14.18 -11.69 4.35
CA PHE A 75 13.24 -11.80 3.21
C PHE A 75 13.25 -13.15 2.47
N ASN A 76 14.23 -14.03 2.74
CA ASN A 76 14.26 -15.40 2.21
C ASN A 76 13.71 -16.45 3.20
N ARG A 77 13.11 -16.03 4.32
CA ARG A 77 12.54 -16.90 5.33
C ARG A 77 11.06 -16.60 5.49
N GLU A 78 10.26 -17.64 5.67
CA GLU A 78 8.83 -17.50 5.88
C GLU A 78 8.51 -16.74 7.18
N ALA A 79 7.86 -15.58 7.07
CA ALA A 79 7.17 -14.95 8.20
C ALA A 79 5.71 -15.44 8.28
N TRP A 80 5.10 -15.36 9.46
CA TRP A 80 3.75 -15.88 9.73
C TRP A 80 2.72 -14.74 9.77
N HIS A 81 2.45 -14.13 8.62
CA HIS A 81 1.58 -12.94 8.49
C HIS A 81 0.27 -13.21 7.75
N ALA A 82 0.31 -13.93 6.63
CA ALA A 82 -0.83 -14.15 5.75
C ALA A 82 -1.84 -15.17 6.33
N GLY A 83 -1.37 -16.22 7.00
CA GLY A 83 -2.21 -17.29 7.53
C GLY A 83 -3.05 -18.00 6.44
N ARG A 84 -4.30 -18.39 6.75
CA ARG A 84 -5.24 -18.97 5.77
C ARG A 84 -5.54 -17.94 4.67
N SER A 85 -5.00 -18.17 3.47
CA SER A 85 -4.97 -17.22 2.37
C SER A 85 -4.88 -17.93 1.01
N SER A 86 -5.33 -17.27 -0.06
CA SER A 86 -5.26 -17.75 -1.45
C SER A 86 -5.14 -16.59 -2.44
N TRP A 87 -4.36 -16.77 -3.50
CA TRP A 87 -4.26 -15.84 -4.62
C TRP A 87 -3.96 -16.60 -5.91
N GLY A 88 -4.80 -16.42 -6.94
CA GLY A 88 -4.75 -17.26 -8.14
C GLY A 88 -4.91 -18.74 -7.79
N ASN A 89 -3.98 -19.58 -8.25
CA ASN A 89 -3.93 -21.01 -7.94
C ASN A 89 -3.10 -21.36 -6.69
N LEU A 90 -2.60 -20.37 -5.97
CA LEU A 90 -1.75 -20.56 -4.79
C LEU A 90 -2.57 -20.41 -3.50
N SER A 91 -2.21 -21.19 -2.49
CA SER A 91 -2.75 -21.10 -1.13
C SER A 91 -1.63 -21.11 -0.09
N GLY A 92 -1.90 -20.57 1.09
CA GLY A 92 -0.90 -20.49 2.17
C GLY A 92 0.24 -19.52 1.82
N LEU A 93 -0.11 -18.24 1.60
CA LEU A 93 0.79 -17.25 1.00
C LEU A 93 2.00 -16.88 1.87
N ASN A 94 2.07 -17.26 3.15
CA ASN A 94 3.29 -17.12 3.97
C ASN A 94 4.53 -17.67 3.23
N ARG A 95 4.36 -18.79 2.52
CA ARG A 95 5.45 -19.52 1.85
C ARG A 95 5.93 -18.89 0.54
N THR A 96 5.23 -17.87 0.05
CA THR A 96 5.46 -17.25 -1.26
C THR A 96 5.37 -15.74 -1.20
N SER A 97 5.37 -15.12 -0.01
CA SER A 97 5.25 -13.67 0.11
C SER A 97 6.08 -13.06 1.22
N ILE A 98 6.32 -11.75 1.05
CA ILE A 98 6.91 -10.87 2.03
C ILE A 98 5.79 -10.04 2.64
N GLY A 99 5.53 -10.18 3.94
CA GLY A 99 4.62 -9.30 4.70
C GLY A 99 5.28 -8.01 5.21
N ILE A 100 4.64 -6.87 4.94
CA ILE A 100 4.94 -5.55 5.53
C ILE A 100 3.75 -5.09 6.38
N GLU A 101 4.01 -4.76 7.63
CA GLU A 101 3.04 -4.27 8.60
C GLU A 101 3.21 -2.75 8.80
N LEU A 102 2.15 -1.98 8.61
CA LEU A 102 2.16 -0.53 8.85
C LEU A 102 1.45 -0.19 10.16
N ASP A 103 2.09 0.66 10.98
CA ASP A 103 1.51 1.17 12.23
C ASP A 103 0.26 2.02 11.95
N ASN A 104 -0.89 1.35 12.00
CA ASN A 104 -2.18 1.92 11.66
C ASN A 104 -3.26 1.17 12.44
N ALA A 105 -4.28 1.91 12.89
CA ALA A 105 -5.32 1.38 13.76
C ALA A 105 -6.42 0.65 12.97
N GLY A 106 -6.39 0.75 11.64
CA GLY A 106 -7.40 0.22 10.73
C GLY A 106 -8.75 0.89 10.92
N ARG A 107 -9.80 0.07 10.96
CA ARG A 107 -11.19 0.52 11.08
C ARG A 107 -11.46 1.15 12.45
N LEU A 108 -12.06 2.33 12.46
CA LEU A 108 -12.44 3.11 13.63
C LEU A 108 -13.96 3.14 13.80
N GLN A 109 -14.41 3.36 15.03
CA GLN A 109 -15.81 3.54 15.39
C GLN A 109 -16.04 4.90 16.02
N ARG A 110 -17.19 5.51 15.74
CA ARG A 110 -17.55 6.79 16.35
C ARG A 110 -18.25 6.54 17.69
N SER A 111 -17.73 7.13 18.76
CA SER A 111 -18.33 7.05 20.11
C SER A 111 -18.04 8.33 20.89
N GLY A 112 -19.06 8.93 21.49
CA GLY A 112 -18.93 10.18 22.24
C GLY A 112 -18.32 11.33 21.43
N GLY A 113 -18.64 11.40 20.12
CA GLY A 113 -18.09 12.41 19.21
C GLY A 113 -16.64 12.16 18.76
N LYS A 114 -15.98 11.09 19.21
CA LYS A 114 -14.59 10.75 18.87
C LYS A 114 -14.54 9.52 17.97
N TRP A 115 -13.49 9.42 17.15
CA TRP A 115 -13.13 8.18 16.47
C TRP A 115 -12.26 7.33 17.40
N ILE A 116 -12.62 6.07 17.58
CA ILE A 116 -11.98 5.18 18.55
C ILE A 116 -11.60 3.87 17.86
N SER A 117 -10.37 3.40 18.09
CA SER A 117 -9.98 2.03 17.74
C SER A 117 -10.73 1.04 18.62
N PRO A 118 -11.51 0.09 18.05
CA PRO A 118 -12.22 -0.90 18.85
C PRO A 118 -11.29 -1.79 19.70
N LEU A 119 -10.07 -2.01 19.21
CA LEU A 119 -9.07 -2.87 19.86
C LEU A 119 -8.33 -2.13 20.98
N THR A 120 -7.75 -0.96 20.69
CA THR A 120 -6.87 -0.26 21.64
C THR A 120 -7.58 0.79 22.47
N ARG A 121 -8.81 1.16 22.12
CA ARG A 121 -9.60 2.25 22.72
C ARG A 121 -8.97 3.64 22.61
N ARG A 122 -7.89 3.79 21.85
CA ARG A 122 -7.30 5.09 21.52
C ARG A 122 -8.24 5.90 20.64
N SER A 123 -8.27 7.20 20.87
CA SER A 123 -9.03 8.15 20.06
C SER A 123 -8.17 8.82 19.00
N TYR A 124 -8.75 9.09 17.83
CA TYR A 124 -8.09 9.74 16.70
C TYR A 124 -8.86 11.03 16.30
N PRO A 125 -8.17 12.12 15.96
CA PRO A 125 -8.80 13.35 15.49
C PRO A 125 -9.36 13.18 14.07
N ASP A 126 -10.37 13.96 13.69
CA ASP A 126 -11.01 13.86 12.36
C ASP A 126 -10.01 13.96 11.20
N ARG A 127 -8.95 14.78 11.33
CA ARG A 127 -7.88 14.92 10.32
C ARG A 127 -7.04 13.66 10.08
N GLU A 128 -7.14 12.65 10.94
CA GLU A 128 -6.47 11.35 10.81
C GLU A 128 -7.47 10.24 10.45
N VAL A 129 -8.67 10.60 9.96
CA VAL A 129 -9.73 9.65 9.65
C VAL A 129 -10.27 9.86 8.25
N THR A 130 -10.22 8.80 7.46
CA THR A 130 -10.84 8.72 6.14
C THR A 130 -12.19 8.01 6.26
N LEU A 131 -13.24 8.60 5.69
CA LEU A 131 -14.55 7.96 5.59
C LEU A 131 -14.67 7.23 4.26
N ALA A 132 -14.65 5.90 4.31
CA ALA A 132 -14.74 5.07 3.11
C ALA A 132 -15.44 3.74 3.38
N CYS A 133 -16.02 3.18 2.32
CA CYS A 133 -16.44 1.79 2.28
C CYS A 133 -15.23 0.91 1.96
N HIS A 134 -15.17 -0.28 2.53
CA HIS A 134 -14.17 -1.26 2.13
C HIS A 134 -14.63 -1.99 0.86
N LYS A 135 -13.71 -2.33 -0.05
CA LYS A 135 -14.04 -3.02 -1.32
C LYS A 135 -14.81 -4.35 -1.15
N ASN A 136 -14.58 -5.02 -0.02
CA ASN A 136 -15.26 -6.27 0.38
C ASN A 136 -16.51 -6.06 1.26
N ASP A 137 -16.96 -4.82 1.51
CA ASP A 137 -18.21 -4.60 2.25
C ASP A 137 -19.42 -4.97 1.36
N PRO A 138 -20.54 -5.44 1.94
CA PRO A 138 -21.76 -5.68 1.19
C PRO A 138 -22.22 -4.43 0.41
N PRO A 139 -22.77 -4.58 -0.81
CA PRO A 139 -23.33 -3.46 -1.56
C PRO A 139 -24.32 -2.65 -0.73
N GLY A 140 -24.17 -1.32 -0.74
CA GLY A 140 -25.01 -0.40 0.03
C GLY A 140 -24.57 -0.18 1.48
N SER A 141 -23.46 -0.78 1.92
CA SER A 141 -22.88 -0.49 3.25
C SER A 141 -22.50 0.98 3.35
N PRO A 142 -22.82 1.67 4.46
CA PRO A 142 -22.40 3.05 4.66
C PRO A 142 -20.89 3.13 4.92
N PRO A 143 -20.23 4.24 4.54
CA PRO A 143 -18.82 4.44 4.83
C PRO A 143 -18.58 4.45 6.35
N CYS A 144 -17.39 4.03 6.76
CA CYS A 144 -16.96 4.07 8.14
C CYS A 144 -15.57 4.72 8.25
N GLY A 145 -15.17 5.06 9.47
CA GLY A 145 -13.86 5.67 9.72
C GLY A 145 -12.74 4.64 9.56
N TRP A 146 -11.67 5.06 8.89
CA TRP A 146 -10.40 4.35 8.79
C TRP A 146 -9.29 5.28 9.23
N HIS A 147 -8.37 4.80 10.05
CA HIS A 147 -7.21 5.59 10.43
C HIS A 147 -6.35 5.83 9.19
N ALA A 148 -6.10 7.10 8.88
CA ALA A 148 -5.34 7.50 7.71
C ALA A 148 -3.87 7.04 7.80
N TYR A 149 -3.26 6.63 6.70
CA TYR A 149 -1.82 6.43 6.59
C TYR A 149 -1.10 7.77 6.46
N THR A 150 0.12 7.88 7.00
CA THR A 150 0.93 9.08 6.78
C THR A 150 1.60 9.05 5.40
N PRO A 151 1.92 10.21 4.82
CA PRO A 151 2.77 10.27 3.63
C PRO A 151 4.09 9.52 3.82
N GLU A 152 4.72 9.63 4.99
CA GLU A 152 5.98 8.95 5.31
C GLU A 152 5.85 7.42 5.25
N GLN A 153 4.70 6.87 5.66
CA GLN A 153 4.40 5.44 5.56
C GLN A 153 4.28 4.98 4.10
N ILE A 154 3.63 5.78 3.26
CA ILE A 154 3.47 5.47 1.83
C ILE A 154 4.83 5.53 1.12
N GLU A 155 5.62 6.58 1.36
CA GLU A 155 6.96 6.73 0.79
C GLU A 155 7.91 5.63 1.27
N ALA A 156 7.86 5.26 2.54
CA ALA A 156 8.61 4.14 3.08
C ALA A 156 8.23 2.81 2.39
N THR A 157 6.94 2.61 2.14
CA THR A 157 6.43 1.41 1.46
C THR A 157 6.91 1.36 0.01
N LEU A 158 6.85 2.47 -0.72
CA LEU A 158 7.39 2.59 -2.07
C LEU A 158 8.90 2.33 -2.10
N ALA A 159 9.67 3.00 -1.23
CA ALA A 159 11.12 2.88 -1.20
C ALA A 159 11.60 1.46 -0.88
N CYS A 160 10.91 0.76 0.02
CA CYS A 160 11.18 -0.64 0.32
C CYS A 160 10.68 -1.57 -0.79
N GLY A 161 9.46 -1.35 -1.29
CA GLY A 161 8.86 -2.10 -2.38
C GLY A 161 9.75 -2.12 -3.62
N LEU A 162 10.27 -0.97 -4.05
CA LEU A 162 11.19 -0.87 -5.19
C LEU A 162 12.47 -1.71 -4.97
N ALA A 163 13.03 -1.67 -3.77
CA ALA A 163 14.20 -2.48 -3.43
C ALA A 163 13.89 -3.99 -3.44
N LEU A 164 12.69 -4.38 -3.02
CA LEU A 164 12.23 -5.77 -3.03
C LEU A 164 11.95 -6.27 -4.46
N PHE A 165 11.22 -5.50 -5.27
CA PHE A 165 10.95 -5.82 -6.68
C PHE A 165 12.23 -5.88 -7.52
N LYS A 166 13.24 -5.07 -7.20
CA LYS A 166 14.56 -5.12 -7.85
C LYS A 166 15.36 -6.37 -7.48
N HIS A 167 15.19 -6.91 -6.26
CA HIS A 167 16.00 -8.01 -5.73
C HIS A 167 15.35 -9.39 -5.87
N TYR A 168 14.03 -9.45 -5.80
CA TYR A 168 13.24 -10.68 -5.85
C TYR A 168 12.31 -10.68 -7.07
N PRO A 169 11.94 -11.85 -7.59
CA PRO A 169 11.01 -11.97 -8.71
C PRO A 169 9.55 -11.76 -8.25
N LEU A 170 9.29 -10.63 -7.60
CA LEU A 170 7.95 -10.25 -7.18
C LEU A 170 7.12 -9.90 -8.41
N THR A 171 5.92 -10.47 -8.48
CA THR A 171 4.99 -10.23 -9.59
C THR A 171 3.87 -9.29 -9.20
N ASP A 172 3.59 -9.14 -7.91
CA ASP A 172 2.46 -8.34 -7.44
C ASP A 172 2.62 -7.83 -6.00
N ILE A 173 1.87 -6.79 -5.69
CA ILE A 173 1.62 -6.28 -4.34
C ILE A 173 0.12 -6.37 -4.04
N LEU A 174 -0.20 -6.97 -2.90
CA LEU A 174 -1.55 -7.35 -2.51
C LEU A 174 -1.85 -6.80 -1.12
N GLY A 175 -3.12 -6.52 -0.84
CA GLY A 175 -3.60 -6.36 0.50
C GLY A 175 -3.84 -7.71 1.18
N HIS A 176 -3.88 -7.74 2.51
CA HIS A 176 -4.33 -8.95 3.21
C HIS A 176 -5.79 -9.28 2.89
N ASP A 177 -6.59 -8.24 2.62
CA ASP A 177 -7.97 -8.29 2.17
C ASP A 177 -8.17 -8.88 0.76
N ASP A 178 -7.14 -8.85 -0.11
CA ASP A 178 -7.13 -9.53 -1.41
C ASP A 178 -6.97 -11.03 -1.26
N ILE A 179 -6.05 -11.46 -0.39
CA ILE A 179 -5.67 -12.88 -0.25
C ILE A 179 -6.51 -13.63 0.79
N ALA A 180 -7.24 -12.91 1.64
CA ALA A 180 -8.10 -13.49 2.67
C ALA A 180 -9.43 -12.74 2.82
N PRO A 181 -10.21 -12.60 1.71
CA PRO A 181 -11.49 -11.90 1.74
C PRO A 181 -12.44 -12.54 2.75
N GLY A 182 -13.23 -11.70 3.43
CA GLY A 182 -14.15 -12.11 4.50
C GLY A 182 -13.49 -12.36 5.86
N ARG A 183 -12.18 -12.67 5.91
CA ARG A 183 -11.42 -12.79 7.17
C ARG A 183 -10.66 -11.52 7.51
N LYS A 184 -10.09 -10.84 6.51
CA LYS A 184 -9.22 -9.68 6.67
C LYS A 184 -9.75 -8.46 5.94
N ARG A 185 -9.40 -7.29 6.46
CA ARG A 185 -9.79 -5.96 5.96
C ARG A 185 -8.62 -4.98 5.86
N ASP A 186 -7.42 -5.46 6.16
CA ASP A 186 -6.17 -4.76 6.02
C ASP A 186 -5.62 -4.91 4.59
N PRO A 187 -5.01 -3.87 4.01
CA PRO A 187 -4.63 -2.59 4.62
C PRO A 187 -5.77 -1.56 4.68
N GLY A 188 -6.94 -1.88 4.11
CA GLY A 188 -8.12 -1.02 4.13
C GLY A 188 -8.13 0.02 3.00
N PRO A 189 -9.25 0.73 2.83
CA PRO A 189 -9.49 1.61 1.69
C PRO A 189 -8.67 2.89 1.68
N ASP A 190 -8.06 3.26 2.80
CA ASP A 190 -7.19 4.44 2.88
C ASP A 190 -5.78 4.16 2.35
N PHE A 191 -5.31 2.90 2.38
CA PHE A 191 -4.02 2.59 1.80
C PHE A 191 -4.12 2.66 0.27
N PRO A 192 -3.25 3.42 -0.42
CA PRO A 192 -3.31 3.64 -1.86
C PRO A 192 -2.75 2.44 -2.64
N LEU A 193 -3.34 1.26 -2.46
CA LEU A 193 -2.79 -0.01 -2.96
C LEU A 193 -2.59 0.00 -4.47
N GLU A 194 -3.56 0.54 -5.22
CA GLU A 194 -3.48 0.56 -6.69
C GLU A 194 -2.41 1.53 -7.20
N SER A 195 -2.25 2.72 -6.58
CA SER A 195 -1.16 3.65 -6.93
C SER A 195 0.20 3.05 -6.59
N VAL A 196 0.35 2.48 -5.39
CA VAL A 196 1.58 1.78 -4.99
C VAL A 196 1.87 0.61 -5.92
N ARG A 197 0.86 -0.21 -6.26
CA ARG A 197 1.00 -1.32 -7.21
C ARG A 197 1.49 -0.84 -8.56
N ALA A 198 0.85 0.19 -9.12
CA ALA A 198 1.24 0.74 -10.40
C ALA A 198 2.68 1.27 -10.39
N ARG A 199 3.09 1.98 -9.32
CA ARG A 199 4.46 2.50 -9.17
C ARG A 199 5.51 1.41 -9.01
N LEU A 200 5.18 0.29 -8.35
CA LEU A 200 6.12 -0.82 -8.15
C LEU A 200 6.23 -1.74 -9.37
N GLN A 201 5.13 -1.94 -10.10
CA GLN A 201 5.11 -2.78 -11.31
C GLN A 201 5.51 -2.00 -12.57
N GLY A 202 5.34 -0.68 -12.55
CA GLY A 202 5.70 0.25 -13.61
C GLY A 202 7.20 0.55 -13.65
N ARG A 203 8.00 -0.46 -14.02
CA ARG A 203 9.34 -0.38 -14.65
C ARG A 203 10.45 0.34 -13.87
N GLY A 204 11.64 -0.27 -13.87
CA GLY A 204 12.77 0.12 -13.03
C GLY A 204 13.35 1.50 -13.32
N ASP A 205 13.85 2.12 -12.25
CA ASP A 205 14.79 3.25 -12.18
C ASP A 205 14.49 4.55 -12.97
N ASP A 206 13.45 4.63 -13.79
CA ASP A 206 12.97 5.89 -14.38
C ASP A 206 11.81 6.42 -13.52
N HIS A 207 11.98 7.61 -12.94
CA HIS A 207 10.85 8.33 -12.36
C HIS A 207 9.74 8.43 -13.43
N PRO A 208 8.48 8.11 -13.11
CA PRO A 208 7.41 8.19 -14.10
C PRO A 208 7.38 9.60 -14.65
N GLU A 209 7.48 9.71 -15.99
CA GLU A 209 7.48 11.00 -16.68
C GLU A 209 6.27 11.81 -16.21
N ARG A 210 6.53 13.03 -15.75
CA ARG A 210 5.47 13.94 -15.30
C ARG A 210 4.89 14.68 -16.48
N TYR A 211 3.57 14.76 -16.48
CA TYR A 211 2.79 15.52 -17.44
C TYR A 211 1.86 16.49 -16.72
N ARG A 212 1.40 17.51 -17.43
CA ARG A 212 0.28 18.35 -17.01
C ARG A 212 -0.85 18.22 -18.01
N THR A 213 -2.07 18.29 -17.52
CA THR A 213 -3.25 18.43 -18.38
C THR A 213 -3.17 19.75 -19.15
N THR A 214 -3.46 19.72 -20.46
CA THR A 214 -3.52 20.90 -21.34
C THR A 214 -4.94 21.48 -21.46
N GLY A 215 -5.88 20.93 -20.72
CA GLY A 215 -7.27 21.38 -20.61
C GLY A 215 -8.03 20.55 -19.57
N ARG A 216 -9.37 20.66 -19.58
CA ARG A 216 -10.21 19.80 -18.73
C ARG A 216 -10.14 18.36 -19.22
N LEU A 217 -9.71 17.44 -18.36
CA LEU A 217 -9.44 16.05 -18.76
C LEU A 217 -10.23 15.06 -17.91
N TYR A 218 -11.01 14.19 -18.55
CA TYR A 218 -11.64 13.06 -17.87
C TYR A 218 -10.67 11.87 -17.80
N VAL A 219 -10.52 11.33 -16.60
CA VAL A 219 -9.87 10.04 -16.35
C VAL A 219 -10.96 8.98 -16.22
N ARG A 220 -10.76 7.80 -16.79
CA ARG A 220 -11.76 6.74 -16.96
C ARG A 220 -11.29 5.43 -16.36
N SER A 221 -12.23 4.53 -16.10
CA SER A 221 -11.94 3.19 -15.56
C SER A 221 -11.21 2.26 -16.54
N GLY A 222 -11.12 2.61 -17.82
CA GLY A 222 -10.43 1.82 -18.85
C GLY A 222 -10.01 2.64 -20.06
N ALA A 223 -9.22 2.02 -20.94
CA ALA A 223 -8.56 2.64 -22.09
C ALA A 223 -9.51 2.88 -23.28
N GLY A 224 -10.43 3.83 -23.14
CA GLY A 224 -11.39 4.16 -24.20
C GLY A 224 -12.49 5.12 -23.76
N PRO A 225 -13.17 5.80 -24.70
CA PRO A 225 -14.29 6.69 -24.38
C PRO A 225 -15.53 5.97 -23.83
N GLU A 226 -15.66 4.66 -24.07
CA GLU A 226 -16.74 3.79 -23.61
C GLU A 226 -16.70 3.52 -22.10
N PHE A 227 -15.53 3.65 -21.47
CA PHE A 227 -15.37 3.44 -20.04
C PHE A 227 -15.88 4.64 -19.25
N ALA A 228 -16.54 4.38 -18.12
CA ALA A 228 -17.09 5.43 -17.27
C ALA A 228 -15.97 6.36 -16.74
N PRO A 229 -16.21 7.69 -16.69
CA PRO A 229 -15.33 8.60 -15.98
C PRO A 229 -15.24 8.26 -14.50
N LEU A 230 -14.04 8.38 -13.95
CA LEU A 230 -13.83 8.22 -12.52
C LEU A 230 -14.38 9.45 -11.77
N PRO A 231 -14.85 9.27 -10.52
CA PRO A 231 -15.16 10.38 -9.63
C PRO A 231 -14.00 11.41 -9.58
N GLY A 232 -14.31 12.69 -9.33
CA GLY A 232 -13.30 13.77 -9.18
C GLY A 232 -12.70 14.25 -10.49
N THR A 233 -13.16 13.70 -11.61
CA THR A 233 -12.91 14.21 -12.94
C THR A 233 -14.11 15.07 -13.39
N PRO A 234 -13.94 16.05 -14.31
CA PRO A 234 -12.71 16.32 -15.06
C PRO A 234 -11.64 17.01 -14.21
N LEU A 235 -10.40 16.62 -14.45
CA LEU A 235 -9.22 17.28 -13.91
C LEU A 235 -9.13 18.72 -14.46
N PRO A 236 -8.78 19.72 -13.63
CA PRO A 236 -8.46 21.07 -14.08
C PRO A 236 -7.31 21.11 -15.09
N LEU A 237 -7.15 22.24 -15.78
CA LEU A 237 -5.95 22.56 -16.57
C LEU A 237 -4.72 22.64 -15.65
N GLY A 238 -3.58 22.12 -16.08
CA GLY A 238 -2.31 22.20 -15.35
C GLY A 238 -2.15 21.17 -14.24
N THR A 239 -3.13 20.27 -14.04
CA THR A 239 -3.05 19.16 -13.09
C THR A 239 -1.87 18.26 -13.44
N GLU A 240 -0.97 18.04 -12.49
CA GLU A 240 0.17 17.14 -12.66
C GLU A 240 -0.26 15.68 -12.59
N LEU A 241 0.35 14.87 -13.45
CA LEU A 241 0.08 13.46 -13.62
C LEU A 241 1.40 12.71 -13.79
N GLU A 242 1.46 11.50 -13.28
CA GLU A 242 2.54 10.55 -13.56
C GLU A 242 1.99 9.47 -14.52
N VAL A 243 2.68 9.22 -15.63
CA VAL A 243 2.25 8.19 -16.60
C VAL A 243 2.67 6.81 -16.09
N LEU A 244 1.68 5.95 -15.89
CA LEU A 244 1.87 4.58 -15.39
C LEU A 244 1.95 3.56 -16.53
N ALA A 245 1.14 3.73 -17.58
CA ALA A 245 1.14 2.85 -18.75
C ALA A 245 0.62 3.57 -19.99
N GLN A 246 1.00 3.10 -21.18
CA GLN A 246 0.54 3.65 -22.45
C GLN A 246 -0.09 2.53 -23.30
N HIS A 247 -1.34 2.74 -23.73
CA HIS A 247 -2.06 1.87 -24.66
C HIS A 247 -2.55 2.69 -25.86
N GLY A 248 -1.72 2.81 -26.88
CA GLY A 248 -1.96 3.69 -28.01
C GLY A 248 -2.11 5.14 -27.54
N LEU A 249 -3.27 5.74 -27.81
CA LEU A 249 -3.58 7.11 -27.41
C LEU A 249 -4.14 7.24 -25.99
N TRP A 250 -4.49 6.12 -25.34
CA TRP A 250 -5.03 6.10 -23.98
C TRP A 250 -3.94 5.70 -23.00
N TRP A 251 -3.60 6.62 -22.09
CA TRP A 251 -2.53 6.43 -21.11
C TRP A 251 -3.14 6.28 -19.73
N GLN A 252 -2.66 5.31 -18.98
CA GLN A 252 -2.96 5.19 -17.57
C GLN A 252 -2.09 6.20 -16.82
N VAL A 253 -2.73 7.03 -16.00
CA VAL A 253 -2.09 8.10 -15.24
C VAL A 253 -2.45 7.97 -13.76
N ASP A 254 -1.50 8.35 -12.92
CA ASP A 254 -1.70 8.66 -11.50
C ASP A 254 -1.78 10.18 -11.35
N VAL A 255 -2.87 10.69 -10.78
CA VAL A 255 -2.98 12.14 -10.51
C VAL A 255 -2.11 12.49 -9.32
N VAL A 256 -1.17 13.42 -9.53
CA VAL A 256 -0.24 13.84 -8.48
C VAL A 256 -0.96 14.77 -7.51
N GLY A 257 -1.06 14.34 -6.24
CA GLY A 257 -1.67 15.10 -5.16
C GLY A 257 -3.20 15.03 -5.15
N GLU A 258 -3.82 15.85 -4.29
CA GLU A 258 -5.27 15.94 -4.21
C GLU A 258 -5.83 16.85 -5.32
N VAL A 259 -6.81 16.34 -6.08
CA VAL A 259 -7.53 17.11 -7.08
C VAL A 259 -9.03 16.92 -6.88
N ASN A 260 -9.77 18.03 -6.82
CA ASN A 260 -11.22 18.04 -6.59
C ASN A 260 -11.66 17.24 -5.34
N GLY A 261 -10.86 17.26 -4.27
CA GLY A 261 -11.15 16.54 -3.04
C GLY A 261 -10.83 15.04 -3.07
N MET A 262 -10.10 14.56 -4.09
CA MET A 262 -9.64 13.18 -4.15
C MET A 262 -8.14 13.05 -4.37
N MET A 263 -7.54 12.17 -3.58
CA MET A 263 -6.19 11.63 -3.77
C MET A 263 -6.27 10.28 -4.50
N ASP A 264 -5.14 9.78 -4.99
CA ASP A 264 -4.98 8.45 -5.61
C ASP A 264 -5.90 8.18 -6.81
N LEU A 265 -6.17 9.23 -7.59
CA LEU A 265 -6.97 9.10 -8.79
C LEU A 265 -6.13 8.47 -9.91
N VAL A 266 -6.18 7.14 -9.97
CA VAL A 266 -5.53 6.33 -11.01
C VAL A 266 -6.55 5.87 -12.05
N GLY A 267 -6.27 6.14 -13.32
CA GLY A 267 -7.10 5.62 -14.41
C GLY A 267 -6.60 6.05 -15.78
N TRP A 268 -7.45 5.98 -16.79
CA TRP A 268 -7.06 6.15 -18.19
C TRP A 268 -7.54 7.48 -18.77
N CYS A 269 -6.65 8.21 -19.43
CA CYS A 269 -6.97 9.46 -20.11
C CYS A 269 -6.36 9.47 -21.52
N HIS A 270 -6.86 10.37 -22.38
CA HIS A 270 -6.35 10.48 -23.74
C HIS A 270 -5.11 11.38 -23.79
N SER A 271 -3.97 10.83 -24.22
CA SER A 271 -2.64 11.46 -24.28
C SER A 271 -2.58 12.83 -24.96
N LYS A 272 -3.39 13.06 -26.00
CA LYS A 272 -3.48 14.38 -26.67
C LYS A 272 -3.76 15.58 -25.75
N TYR A 273 -4.28 15.33 -24.55
CA TYR A 273 -4.56 16.36 -23.55
C TYR A 273 -3.46 16.50 -22.49
N LEU A 274 -2.29 15.93 -22.74
CA LEU A 274 -1.14 15.94 -21.85
C LEU A 274 0.04 16.67 -22.50
N ALA A 275 0.77 17.43 -21.70
CA ALA A 275 2.05 18.01 -22.07
C ALA A 275 3.11 17.63 -21.03
N PRO A 276 4.34 17.27 -21.43
CA PRO A 276 5.40 16.93 -20.50
C PRO A 276 5.73 18.11 -19.59
N VAL A 277 6.00 17.84 -18.32
CA VAL A 277 6.59 18.81 -17.41
C VAL A 277 8.08 18.80 -17.67
N ASN A 278 8.59 19.81 -18.38
CA ASN A 278 10.03 19.97 -18.54
C ASN A 278 10.66 20.13 -17.15
N THR A 279 11.53 19.19 -16.78
CA THR A 279 12.45 19.32 -15.63
C THR A 279 13.68 20.14 -16.00
#